data_AF-A0AAU6WJA5-F1
#
_entry.id   AF-A0AAU6WJA5-F1
#
_cell.length_a   1.000
_cell.length_b   1.000
_cell.length_c   1.000
_cell.angle_alpha   90.00
_cell.angle_beta   90.00
_cell.angle_gamma   90.00
#
_symmetry.space_group_name_H-M   'P 1'
#
loop_
_entity.id
_entity.type
_entity.pdbx_description
1 polymer ?
#
loop_
_entity_poly.entity_id
_entity_poly.type
_entity_poly.pdbx_seq_one_letter_code
_entity_poly.pdbx_strand_id
1 'polypeptide(L)'
;MQFGHNDGSEKHPDRYVNIQGYKEFLRLFVSQTRQKGGNPVILTPVARNYPWKDGRLENVHGEYWKAPAEVASEMKVPCIDLNKLSMDYFTEKGQDFTTRQYFMNFPAHTYEAYPEGQKDNTHFQPEGAKAVAAIVYRELKKYSALKKIK
;
A
#
# COMPACT_ATOMS: atom_id res chain seq x y z
N MET A 1 -6.77 -7.11 0.32
CA MET A 1 -5.48 -7.62 -0.16
C MET A 1 -4.71 -6.47 -0.79
N GLN A 2 -3.41 -6.38 -0.50
CA GLN A 2 -2.51 -5.35 -1.03
C GLN A 2 -1.21 -6.03 -1.44
N PHE A 3 -0.80 -5.83 -2.69
CA PHE A 3 0.46 -6.32 -3.27
C PHE A 3 1.08 -5.21 -4.13
N GLY A 4 2.12 -5.47 -4.93
CA GLY A 4 2.66 -4.56 -5.94
C GLY A 4 3.98 -3.88 -5.59
N HIS A 5 4.42 -3.95 -4.33
CA HIS A 5 5.74 -3.40 -3.94
C HIS A 5 6.90 -4.23 -4.49
N ASN A 6 6.80 -5.56 -4.38
CA ASN A 6 7.85 -6.49 -4.80
C ASN A 6 7.68 -6.92 -6.24
N ASP A 7 6.44 -7.04 -6.71
CA ASP A 7 6.09 -7.48 -8.05
C ASP A 7 6.75 -6.61 -9.12
N GLY A 8 6.85 -5.29 -8.91
CA GLY A 8 7.51 -4.35 -9.81
C GLY A 8 9.03 -4.25 -9.71
N SER A 9 9.66 -5.12 -8.93
CA SER A 9 11.09 -5.05 -8.65
C SER A 9 11.90 -5.88 -9.65
N GLU A 10 12.04 -5.44 -10.91
CA GLU A 10 12.76 -6.15 -11.99
C GLU A 10 14.18 -6.62 -11.62
N LYS A 11 14.87 -5.88 -10.74
CA LYS A 11 16.22 -6.22 -10.24
C LYS A 11 16.25 -7.45 -9.32
N HIS A 12 15.09 -7.95 -8.90
CA HIS A 12 14.93 -9.07 -7.97
C HIS A 12 14.02 -10.12 -8.64
N PRO A 13 14.58 -10.99 -9.50
CA PRO A 13 13.81 -11.89 -10.36
C PRO A 13 13.01 -12.93 -9.60
N ASP A 14 13.40 -13.26 -8.36
CA ASP A 14 12.73 -14.18 -7.44
C ASP A 14 11.35 -13.69 -6.97
N ARG A 15 11.11 -12.38 -7.02
CA ARG A 15 9.86 -11.75 -6.58
C ARG A 15 9.23 -10.83 -7.63
N TYR A 16 9.89 -10.66 -8.77
CA TYR A 16 9.38 -9.88 -9.90
C TYR A 16 8.24 -10.63 -10.60
N VAL A 17 7.18 -9.90 -10.92
CA VAL A 17 6.08 -10.38 -11.75
C VAL A 17 5.70 -9.26 -12.70
N ASN A 18 5.75 -9.50 -14.00
CA ASN A 18 5.34 -8.50 -14.98
C ASN A 18 3.85 -8.07 -14.79
N ILE A 19 3.46 -6.94 -15.39
CA ILE A 19 2.12 -6.37 -15.19
C ILE A 19 0.99 -7.34 -15.58
N GLN A 20 1.18 -8.15 -16.62
CA GLN A 20 0.20 -9.16 -17.02
C GLN A 20 0.01 -10.21 -15.93
N GLY A 21 1.09 -10.86 -15.49
CA GLY A 21 1.07 -11.88 -14.45
C GLY A 21 0.57 -11.34 -13.12
N TYR A 22 0.94 -10.09 -12.77
CA TYR A 22 0.45 -9.42 -11.58
C TYR A 22 -1.08 -9.30 -11.58
N LYS A 23 -1.68 -8.87 -12.70
CA LYS A 23 -3.15 -8.82 -12.85
C LYS A 23 -3.78 -10.21 -12.78
N GLU A 24 -3.16 -11.21 -13.39
CA GLU A 24 -3.62 -12.61 -13.33
C GLU A 24 -3.65 -13.14 -11.89
N PHE A 25 -2.61 -12.90 -11.08
CA PHE A 25 -2.61 -13.27 -9.67
C PHE A 25 -3.68 -12.54 -8.86
N LEU A 26 -3.90 -11.24 -9.11
CA LEU A 26 -4.99 -10.52 -8.44
C LEU A 26 -6.37 -11.11 -8.77
N ARG A 27 -6.63 -11.45 -10.05
CA ARG A 27 -7.88 -12.12 -10.44
C ARG A 27 -8.03 -13.49 -9.77
N LEU A 28 -6.93 -14.26 -9.68
CA LEU A 28 -6.90 -15.55 -9.01
C LEU A 28 -7.27 -15.40 -7.53
N PHE A 29 -6.64 -14.47 -6.80
CA PHE A 29 -6.91 -14.25 -5.38
C PHE A 29 -8.34 -13.78 -5.13
N VAL A 30 -8.89 -12.91 -5.98
CA VAL A 30 -10.30 -12.50 -5.91
C VAL A 30 -11.22 -13.72 -6.09
N SER A 31 -10.95 -14.54 -7.10
CA SER A 31 -11.77 -15.71 -7.42
C SER A 31 -11.74 -16.75 -6.29
N GLN A 32 -10.56 -17.07 -5.79
CA GLN A 32 -10.40 -18.02 -4.68
C GLN A 32 -11.01 -17.51 -3.37
N THR A 33 -10.89 -16.21 -3.09
CA THR A 33 -11.55 -15.60 -1.91
C THR A 33 -13.06 -15.78 -1.98
N ARG A 34 -13.67 -15.52 -3.15
CA ARG A 34 -15.11 -15.69 -3.36
C ARG A 34 -15.54 -17.16 -3.25
N GLN A 35 -14.77 -18.09 -3.81
CA GLN A 35 -15.03 -19.53 -3.69
C GLN A 35 -15.05 -20.02 -2.24
N LYS A 36 -14.35 -19.33 -1.32
CA LYS A 36 -14.35 -19.61 0.12
C LYS A 36 -15.37 -18.77 0.91
N GLY A 37 -16.30 -18.08 0.25
CA GLY A 37 -17.31 -17.23 0.88
C GLY A 37 -16.80 -15.88 1.39
N GLY A 38 -15.55 -15.53 1.09
CA GLY A 38 -14.96 -14.26 1.48
C GLY A 38 -15.42 -13.08 0.62
N ASN A 39 -15.33 -11.87 1.17
CA ASN A 39 -15.60 -10.62 0.47
C ASN A 39 -14.27 -9.92 0.14
N PRO A 40 -13.70 -10.10 -1.07
CA PRO A 40 -12.43 -9.48 -1.42
C PRO A 40 -12.56 -7.97 -1.52
N VAL A 41 -11.57 -7.26 -0.96
CA VAL A 41 -11.33 -5.82 -1.15
C VAL A 41 -9.89 -5.68 -1.63
N ILE A 42 -9.69 -4.99 -2.74
CA ILE A 42 -8.36 -4.70 -3.29
C ILE A 42 -7.90 -3.34 -2.74
N LEU A 43 -6.61 -3.21 -2.46
CA LEU A 43 -5.97 -1.94 -2.13
C LEU A 43 -4.79 -1.74 -3.08
N THR A 44 -4.63 -0.52 -3.60
CA THR A 44 -3.42 -0.14 -4.36
C THR A 44 -2.18 -0.17 -3.43
N PRO A 45 -0.95 -0.29 -3.96
CA PRO A 45 0.25 -0.31 -3.12
C PRO A 45 0.35 1.01 -2.34
N VAL A 46 0.52 0.93 -1.02
CA VAL A 46 0.77 2.12 -0.18
C VAL A 46 1.96 2.93 -0.71
N ALA A 47 1.98 4.25 -0.50
CA ALA A 47 3.09 5.09 -0.92
C ALA A 47 4.40 4.68 -0.25
N ARG A 48 5.50 4.72 -1.00
CA ARG A 48 6.85 4.70 -0.44
C ARG A 48 7.25 6.11 -0.03
N ASN A 49 8.19 6.25 0.91
CA ASN A 49 8.69 7.55 1.37
C ASN A 49 9.67 8.21 0.35
N TYR A 50 9.38 8.11 -0.94
CA TYR A 50 10.09 8.77 -2.04
C TYR A 50 9.32 8.59 -3.37
N PRO A 51 9.58 9.44 -4.39
CA PRO A 51 10.34 10.67 -4.30
C PRO A 51 9.53 11.82 -3.68
N TRP A 52 10.22 12.75 -3.04
CA TRP A 52 9.64 14.01 -2.57
C TRP A 52 10.00 15.12 -3.55
N LYS A 53 9.01 15.90 -3.97
CA LYS A 53 9.16 17.06 -4.86
C LYS A 53 8.35 18.22 -4.33
N ASP A 54 8.99 19.37 -4.10
CA ASP A 54 8.34 20.60 -3.61
C ASP A 54 7.47 20.37 -2.36
N GLY A 55 7.96 19.54 -1.43
CA GLY A 55 7.26 19.17 -0.19
C GLY A 55 6.13 18.15 -0.35
N ARG A 56 5.91 17.62 -1.56
CA ARG A 56 4.88 16.62 -1.87
C ARG A 56 5.48 15.26 -2.16
N LEU A 57 4.82 14.22 -1.70
CA LEU A 57 5.18 12.84 -1.99
C LEU A 57 4.57 12.41 -3.32
N GLU A 58 5.40 11.87 -4.21
CA GLU A 58 5.02 11.44 -5.55
C GLU A 58 5.01 9.92 -5.67
N ASN A 59 4.30 9.42 -6.68
CA ASN A 59 4.16 7.98 -6.89
C ASN A 59 5.38 7.38 -7.60
N VAL A 60 5.82 6.20 -7.14
CA VAL A 60 6.98 5.48 -7.66
C VAL A 60 6.67 4.07 -8.17
N HIS A 61 5.40 3.66 -8.16
CA HIS A 61 5.01 2.28 -8.47
C HIS A 61 4.82 1.98 -9.96
N GLY A 62 5.19 2.89 -10.87
CA GLY A 62 5.03 2.67 -12.32
C GLY A 62 3.58 2.32 -12.70
N GLU A 63 3.35 1.17 -13.30
CA GLU A 63 1.99 0.68 -13.63
C GLU A 63 1.32 -0.12 -12.49
N TYR A 64 2.08 -0.55 -11.48
CA TYR A 64 1.60 -1.42 -10.39
C TYR A 64 0.59 -0.74 -9.45
N TRP A 65 0.46 0.60 -9.49
CA TRP A 65 -0.60 1.28 -8.73
C TRP A 65 -1.95 1.30 -9.45
N LYS A 66 -1.96 1.26 -10.79
CA LYS A 66 -3.19 1.26 -11.62
C LYS A 66 -3.78 -0.13 -11.76
N ALA A 67 -2.91 -1.13 -11.96
CA ALA A 67 -3.31 -2.51 -12.19
C ALA A 67 -4.32 -3.07 -11.16
N PRO A 68 -4.19 -2.82 -9.84
CA PRO A 68 -5.17 -3.28 -8.86
C PRO A 68 -6.55 -2.64 -9.04
N ALA A 69 -6.61 -1.36 -9.40
CA ALA A 69 -7.87 -0.66 -9.63
C ALA A 69 -8.58 -1.17 -10.89
N GLU A 70 -7.83 -1.46 -11.96
CA GLU A 70 -8.36 -2.08 -13.18
C GLU A 70 -8.95 -3.47 -12.91
N VAL A 71 -8.21 -4.34 -12.20
CA VAL A 71 -8.71 -5.67 -11.82
C VAL A 71 -9.92 -5.56 -10.89
N ALA A 72 -9.92 -4.59 -9.97
CA ALA A 72 -11.05 -4.38 -9.08
C ALA A 72 -12.33 -4.01 -9.84
N SER A 73 -12.21 -3.13 -10.85
CA SER A 73 -13.30 -2.77 -11.75
C SER A 73 -13.77 -3.97 -12.57
N GLU A 74 -12.85 -4.69 -13.22
CA GLU A 74 -13.14 -5.89 -14.02
C GLU A 74 -13.91 -6.94 -13.21
N MET A 75 -13.42 -7.24 -12.00
CA MET A 75 -13.97 -8.28 -11.15
C MET A 75 -15.15 -7.81 -10.29
N LYS A 76 -15.53 -6.52 -10.39
CA LYS A 76 -16.59 -5.89 -9.60
C LYS A 76 -16.40 -6.08 -8.09
N VAL A 77 -15.21 -5.73 -7.60
CA VAL A 77 -14.87 -5.75 -6.17
C VAL A 77 -14.49 -4.35 -5.69
N PRO A 78 -14.70 -4.01 -4.40
CA PRO A 78 -14.26 -2.73 -3.87
C PRO A 78 -12.74 -2.53 -4.00
N CYS A 79 -12.33 -1.29 -4.30
CA CYS A 79 -10.93 -0.88 -4.39
C CYS A 79 -10.67 0.34 -3.51
N ILE A 80 -9.74 0.25 -2.57
CA ILE A 80 -9.23 1.40 -1.83
C ILE A 80 -7.98 1.90 -2.54
N ASP A 81 -7.99 3.15 -3.00
CA ASP A 81 -6.80 3.81 -3.55
C ASP A 81 -5.84 4.24 -2.42
N LEU A 82 -5.25 3.25 -1.76
CA LEU A 82 -4.35 3.46 -0.63
C LEU A 82 -3.09 4.21 -1.05
N ASN A 83 -2.64 4.06 -2.29
CA ASN A 83 -1.51 4.82 -2.84
C ASN A 83 -1.78 6.32 -2.74
N LYS A 84 -2.86 6.80 -3.37
CA LYS A 84 -3.21 8.22 -3.34
C LYS A 84 -3.48 8.71 -1.92
N LEU A 85 -4.29 7.97 -1.15
CA LEU A 85 -4.66 8.36 0.21
C LEU A 85 -3.45 8.48 1.14
N SER A 86 -2.49 7.56 1.03
CA SER A 86 -1.26 7.63 1.82
C SER A 86 -0.31 8.71 1.34
N MET A 87 -0.17 8.94 0.03
CA MET A 87 0.62 10.07 -0.49
C MET A 87 0.11 11.42 0.02
N ASP A 88 -1.21 11.64 -0.07
CA ASP A 88 -1.84 12.88 0.40
C ASP A 88 -1.64 13.05 1.92
N TYR A 89 -1.85 11.97 2.69
CA TYR A 89 -1.67 11.99 4.15
C TYR A 89 -0.21 12.23 4.58
N PHE A 90 0.75 11.56 3.94
CA PHE A 90 2.17 11.75 4.24
C PHE A 90 2.64 13.14 3.83
N THR A 91 2.16 13.66 2.70
CA THR A 91 2.41 15.04 2.26
C THR A 91 1.93 16.05 3.31
N GLU A 92 0.73 15.87 3.85
CA GLU A 92 0.18 16.73 4.92
C GLU A 92 1.06 16.73 6.18
N LYS A 93 1.64 15.58 6.54
CA LYS A 93 2.56 15.49 7.68
C LYS A 93 3.94 16.07 7.42
N GLY A 94 4.33 16.17 6.16
CA GLY A 94 5.65 16.64 5.73
C GLY A 94 6.71 15.54 5.77
N GLN A 95 7.79 15.78 5.01
CA GLN A 95 8.83 14.79 4.74
C GLN A 95 9.59 14.35 6.00
N ASP A 96 10.02 15.29 6.85
CA ASP A 96 10.84 14.95 8.04
C ASP A 96 10.06 14.09 9.04
N PHE A 97 8.83 14.51 9.35
CA PHE A 97 7.94 13.77 10.24
C PHE A 97 7.64 12.37 9.67
N THR A 98 7.23 12.29 8.40
CA THR A 98 6.93 11.02 7.75
C THR A 98 8.13 10.08 7.78
N THR A 99 9.31 10.58 7.45
CA THR A 99 10.55 9.80 7.43
C THR A 99 10.86 9.24 8.81
N ARG A 100 10.88 10.08 9.85
CA ARG A 100 11.35 9.71 11.20
C ARG A 100 10.33 8.96 12.05
N GLN A 101 9.04 9.23 11.85
CA GLN A 101 7.97 8.70 12.71
C GLN A 101 7.22 7.52 12.08
N TYR A 102 7.06 7.51 10.76
CA TYR A 102 6.24 6.50 10.10
C TYR A 102 7.05 5.40 9.45
N PHE A 103 8.15 5.72 8.79
CA PHE A 103 8.99 4.75 8.10
C PHE A 103 10.14 4.31 8.97
N MET A 104 10.74 3.15 8.69
CA MET A 104 11.92 2.64 9.39
C MET A 104 13.18 3.43 9.02
N ASN A 105 13.16 4.75 9.27
CA ASN A 105 14.30 5.64 9.27
C ASN A 105 14.50 6.17 10.69
N PHE A 106 15.41 5.57 11.44
CA PHE A 106 15.68 5.93 12.83
C PHE A 106 17.17 5.69 13.15
N PRO A 107 17.74 6.44 14.11
CA PRO A 107 19.14 6.28 14.48
C PRO A 107 19.41 4.98 15.24
N ALA A 108 20.70 4.67 15.40
CA ALA A 108 21.18 3.59 16.26
C ALA A 108 20.55 3.61 17.65
N HIS A 109 20.41 2.43 18.24
CA HIS A 109 19.87 2.21 19.59
C HIS A 109 18.40 2.67 19.80
N THR A 110 17.64 2.96 18.73
CA THR A 110 16.20 3.22 18.83
C THR A 110 15.41 1.95 19.12
N TYR A 111 15.78 0.84 18.46
CA TYR A 111 15.15 -0.48 18.63
C TYR A 111 16.23 -1.53 18.84
N GLU A 112 16.04 -2.43 19.80
CA GLU A 112 16.99 -3.50 20.11
C GLU A 112 17.28 -4.41 18.90
N ALA A 113 16.25 -4.69 18.09
CA ALA A 113 16.38 -5.47 16.87
C ALA A 113 17.20 -4.79 15.76
N TYR A 114 17.47 -3.49 15.88
CA TYR A 114 18.19 -2.67 14.90
C TYR A 114 19.22 -1.79 15.63
N PRO A 115 20.29 -2.39 16.19
CA PRO A 115 21.26 -1.67 17.03
C PRO A 115 21.92 -0.49 16.29
N GLU A 116 22.13 -0.62 14.98
CA GLU A 116 22.73 0.42 14.12
C GLU A 116 21.72 1.41 13.51
N GLY A 117 20.43 1.26 13.84
CA GLY A 117 19.35 2.02 13.23
C GLY A 117 18.97 1.48 11.85
N GLN A 118 18.12 2.21 11.14
CA GLN A 118 17.66 1.83 9.79
C GLN A 118 17.49 3.05 8.89
N LYS A 119 17.57 2.82 7.57
CA LYS A 119 17.26 3.77 6.51
C LYS A 119 16.39 3.11 5.45
N ASP A 120 15.10 3.01 5.72
CA ASP A 120 14.15 2.26 4.90
C ASP A 120 12.89 3.09 4.61
N ASN A 121 12.66 3.34 3.32
CA ASN A 121 11.53 4.13 2.82
C ASN A 121 10.32 3.28 2.39
N THR A 122 10.28 2.03 2.80
CA THR A 122 9.24 1.06 2.42
C THR A 122 8.50 0.52 3.63
N HIS A 123 9.24 0.12 4.67
CA HIS A 123 8.66 -0.52 5.83
C HIS A 123 8.32 0.51 6.91
N PHE A 124 7.22 0.26 7.62
CA PHE A 124 6.72 1.17 8.64
C PHE A 124 7.26 0.83 10.04
N GLN A 125 7.47 1.87 10.82
CA GLN A 125 7.44 1.80 12.28
C GLN A 125 5.99 1.60 12.79
N PRO A 126 5.78 1.25 14.07
CA PRO A 126 4.44 1.04 14.62
C PRO A 126 3.46 2.21 14.38
N GLU A 127 3.90 3.46 14.53
CA GLU A 127 3.05 4.63 14.31
C GLU A 127 2.68 4.81 12.83
N GLY A 128 3.60 4.51 11.90
CA GLY A 128 3.29 4.50 10.46
C GLY A 128 2.27 3.42 10.11
N ALA A 129 2.45 2.21 10.64
CA ALA A 129 1.52 1.11 10.43
C ALA A 129 0.12 1.44 10.97
N LYS A 130 0.05 2.06 12.16
CA LYS A 130 -1.19 2.53 12.77
C LYS A 130 -1.87 3.62 11.94
N ALA A 131 -1.12 4.58 11.42
CA ALA A 131 -1.65 5.64 10.56
C ALA A 131 -2.25 5.09 9.26
N VAL A 132 -1.55 4.17 8.60
CA VAL A 132 -2.03 3.52 7.36
C VAL A 132 -3.25 2.63 7.66
N ALA A 133 -3.24 1.87 8.75
CA ALA A 133 -4.39 1.09 9.17
C ALA A 133 -5.63 1.96 9.44
N ALA A 134 -5.44 3.14 10.04
CA ALA A 134 -6.53 4.09 10.27
C ALA A 134 -7.11 4.64 8.94
N ILE A 135 -6.28 4.89 7.93
CA ILE A 135 -6.75 5.25 6.58
C ILE A 135 -7.63 4.13 6.00
N VAL A 136 -7.13 2.90 6.01
CA VAL A 136 -7.86 1.72 5.48
C VAL A 136 -9.18 1.52 6.22
N TYR A 137 -9.17 1.63 7.55
CA TYR A 137 -10.38 1.49 8.36
C TYR A 137 -11.45 2.52 8.00
N ARG A 138 -11.08 3.79 7.82
CA ARG A 138 -12.01 4.85 7.42
C ARG A 138 -12.65 4.55 6.06
N GLU A 139 -11.87 4.09 5.09
CA GLU A 139 -12.40 3.73 3.77
C GLU A 139 -13.30 2.48 3.83
N LEU A 140 -12.93 1.47 4.60
CA LEU A 140 -13.76 0.27 4.79
C LEU A 140 -15.13 0.60 5.41
N LYS A 141 -15.20 1.57 6.35
CA LYS A 141 -16.49 2.02 6.91
C LYS A 141 -17.42 2.59 5.86
N LYS A 142 -16.89 3.33 4.86
CA LYS A 142 -17.70 3.86 3.75
C LYS A 142 -18.33 2.72 2.94
N TYR A 143 -17.57 1.67 2.66
CA TYR A 143 -18.11 0.49 1.96
C TYR A 143 -19.14 -0.29 2.77
N SER A 144 -18.91 -0.47 4.07
CA SER A 144 -19.86 -1.18 4.94
C SER A 144 -21.18 -0.43 5.05
N ALA A 145 -21.16 0.91 5.13
CA ALA A 145 -22.36 1.72 5.12
C ALA A 145 -23.15 1.57 3.82
N LEU A 146 -22.47 1.52 2.66
CA LEU A 146 -23.13 1.35 1.35
C LEU A 146 -23.80 -0.03 1.16
N LYS A 147 -23.28 -1.09 1.79
CA LYS A 147 -23.93 -2.42 1.77
C LYS A 147 -25.18 -2.51 2.64
N LYS A 148 -25.37 -1.62 3.62
CA LYS A 148 -26.56 -1.61 4.50
C LYS A 148 -27.78 -0.90 3.89
N ILE A 149 -27.62 -0.24 2.74
CA ILE A 149 -28.68 0.53 2.05
C ILE A 149 -29.22 -0.26 0.84
N LYS A 150 -29.06 -1.58 0.82
CA LYS A 150 -29.66 -2.49 -0.16
C LYS A 150 -30.50 -3.53 0.56
#